data_AF-A0A6L5QUM8-F1
#
_entry.id   AF-A0A6L5QUM8-F1
#
_cell.length_a   1.000
_cell.length_b   1.000
_cell.length_c   1.000
_cell.angle_alpha   90.00
_cell.angle_beta   90.00
_cell.angle_gamma   90.00
#
_symmetry.space_group_name_H-M   'P 1'
#
loop_
_entity.id
_entity.type
_entity.pdbx_description
1 polymer ?
#
loop_
_entity_poly.entity_id
_entity_poly.type
_entity_poly.pdbx_seq_one_letter_code
_entity_poly.pdbx_strand_id
1 'polypeptide(L)'
;MKKVIFIGASLLVLNEAAFANKIKKFSLKAPEGYSEAAVVKVYSTNGEKWNKIDQTKEVNFKAQLNAECKYEGKGNKAYKGDFTVSGFTQVGADYPAKHLIPHVKETKGTFRFDKNSNFDFVQACNVELEKKLSENADLTKYDILAKGFSLNYPAAVKASYYLTCKPTGIGFADTSSKSVLLNTKIQCQGSDLAKEKIPKKPVPVKTAKLVKFIKQVKFAPKVKHIVGTCPAQVEFNGEIAVNRPGNIEYQYVSHDGRKSPKFELDFGKAGSKKLRVWKRTINKEDNPNAFRAGSNNKEKYDYKGWYRVDILKPKGIKSIQKSYTLSCQDRKMMLKK
;
A
#
# COMPACT_ATOMS: atom_id res chain seq x y z
N MET A 1 -58.58 -74.91 73.52
CA MET A 1 -58.17 -75.64 72.28
C MET A 1 -57.52 -74.62 71.34
N LYS A 2 -56.22 -74.79 71.03
CA LYS A 2 -55.68 -75.11 69.67
C LYS A 2 -56.13 -74.09 68.61
N LYS A 3 -55.28 -73.41 67.83
CA LYS A 3 -53.91 -73.70 67.33
C LYS A 3 -53.27 -72.39 66.86
N VAL A 4 -51.95 -72.28 67.03
CA VAL A 4 -51.06 -71.43 66.23
C VAL A 4 -50.86 -72.09 64.85
N ILE A 5 -50.71 -71.30 63.78
CA ILE A 5 -49.78 -71.51 62.63
C ILE A 5 -49.50 -70.13 61.99
N PHE A 6 -48.31 -70.02 61.42
CA PHE A 6 -47.48 -68.84 61.20
C PHE A 6 -47.12 -68.74 59.69
N ILE A 7 -46.76 -67.53 59.23
CA ILE A 7 -45.87 -67.19 58.09
C ILE A 7 -46.43 -67.23 56.64
N GLY A 8 -46.27 -66.09 55.97
CA GLY A 8 -46.02 -65.93 54.52
C GLY A 8 -45.71 -64.45 54.23
N ALA A 9 -44.45 -63.97 54.32
CA ALA A 9 -43.46 -63.93 53.23
C ALA A 9 -43.98 -63.20 51.97
N SER A 10 -43.29 -62.29 51.30
CA SER A 10 -42.04 -61.58 51.50
C SER A 10 -42.14 -60.42 50.51
N LEU A 11 -41.95 -59.18 50.98
CA LEU A 11 -41.68 -58.08 50.05
C LEU A 11 -40.28 -58.33 49.50
N LEU A 12 -40.18 -59.04 48.38
CA LEU A 12 -39.00 -59.04 47.53
C LEU A 12 -38.91 -57.65 46.91
N VAL A 13 -38.40 -56.68 47.69
CA VAL A 13 -37.62 -55.61 47.10
C VAL A 13 -36.35 -56.31 46.63
N LEU A 14 -36.42 -56.89 45.43
CA LEU A 14 -35.22 -57.11 44.62
C LEU A 14 -34.65 -55.72 44.39
N ASN A 15 -33.84 -55.28 45.34
CA ASN A 15 -32.84 -54.25 45.14
C ASN A 15 -31.76 -54.91 44.26
N GLU A 16 -32.14 -55.38 43.08
CA GLU A 16 -31.19 -55.50 42.00
C GLU A 16 -30.72 -54.08 41.77
N ALA A 17 -29.56 -53.77 42.37
CA ALA A 17 -28.91 -52.50 42.24
C ALA A 17 -28.90 -52.17 40.74
N ALA A 18 -29.76 -51.25 40.35
CA ALA A 18 -29.92 -50.84 38.98
C ALA A 18 -28.52 -50.52 38.42
N PHE A 19 -28.05 -51.35 37.49
CA PHE A 19 -26.74 -51.17 36.92
C PHE A 19 -26.76 -49.88 36.10
N ALA A 20 -26.05 -48.86 36.58
CA ALA A 20 -25.95 -47.56 35.94
C ALA A 20 -24.57 -47.42 35.30
N ASN A 21 -24.54 -46.92 34.06
CA ASN A 21 -23.31 -46.35 33.54
C ASN A 21 -23.08 -45.01 34.24
N LYS A 22 -21.85 -44.69 34.61
CA LYS A 22 -21.49 -43.39 35.15
C LYS A 22 -20.36 -42.77 34.35
N ILE A 23 -20.48 -41.47 34.08
CA ILE A 23 -19.42 -40.63 33.54
C ILE A 23 -18.40 -40.42 34.66
N LYS A 24 -17.20 -40.99 34.54
CA LYS A 24 -16.11 -40.80 35.52
C LYS A 24 -15.27 -39.58 35.21
N LYS A 25 -15.06 -39.29 33.93
CA LYS A 25 -14.31 -38.12 33.48
C LYS A 25 -15.01 -37.48 32.30
N PHE A 26 -15.12 -36.16 32.33
CA PHE A 26 -15.54 -35.37 31.18
C PHE A 26 -14.93 -33.99 31.27
N SER A 27 -13.94 -33.73 30.42
CA SER A 27 -13.29 -32.42 30.29
C SER A 27 -13.22 -32.01 28.84
N LEU A 28 -13.42 -30.72 28.62
CA LEU A 28 -13.36 -30.08 27.31
C LEU A 28 -12.38 -28.90 27.41
N LYS A 29 -11.45 -28.81 26.45
CA LYS A 29 -10.48 -27.71 26.38
C LYS A 29 -10.47 -27.11 24.97
N ALA A 30 -10.23 -25.80 24.89
CA ALA A 30 -10.03 -25.12 23.63
C ALA A 30 -8.61 -25.44 23.10
N PRO A 31 -8.42 -25.50 21.77
CA PRO A 31 -7.09 -25.53 21.18
C PRO A 31 -6.31 -24.28 21.56
N GLU A 32 -4.99 -24.41 21.69
CA GLU A 32 -4.11 -23.26 21.90
C GLU A 32 -3.94 -22.46 20.60
N GLY A 33 -3.95 -21.13 20.71
CA GLY A 33 -3.74 -20.24 19.57
C GLY A 33 -4.93 -20.10 18.61
N TYR A 34 -4.65 -19.67 17.37
CA TYR A 34 -5.65 -19.30 16.35
C TYR A 34 -5.52 -20.07 15.03
N SER A 35 -4.56 -20.99 14.92
CA SER A 35 -4.42 -21.86 13.74
C SER A 35 -5.64 -22.76 13.53
N GLU A 36 -6.29 -23.14 14.64
CA GLU A 36 -7.47 -24.02 14.67
C GLU A 36 -8.74 -23.31 15.16
N ALA A 37 -8.71 -21.98 15.23
CA ALA A 37 -9.84 -21.18 15.66
C ALA A 37 -11.02 -21.28 14.70
N ALA A 38 -12.23 -21.22 15.25
CA ALA A 38 -13.44 -21.13 14.46
C ALA A 38 -13.40 -19.88 13.56
N VAL A 39 -13.76 -20.00 12.28
CA VAL A 39 -13.73 -18.87 11.35
C VAL A 39 -15.15 -18.36 11.09
N VAL A 40 -15.44 -17.13 11.48
CA VAL A 40 -16.75 -16.49 11.28
C VAL A 40 -16.63 -15.44 10.20
N LYS A 41 -17.49 -15.51 9.19
CA LYS A 41 -17.51 -14.52 8.10
C LYS A 41 -18.62 -13.52 8.35
N VAL A 42 -18.28 -12.24 8.25
CA VAL A 42 -19.22 -11.12 8.37
C VAL A 42 -19.16 -10.31 7.08
N TYR A 43 -20.30 -9.97 6.52
CA TYR A 43 -20.47 -9.25 5.27
C TYR A 43 -21.15 -7.91 5.49
N SER A 44 -20.95 -7.01 4.52
CA SER A 44 -21.73 -5.79 4.37
C SER A 44 -22.68 -5.95 3.21
N THR A 45 -23.99 -5.83 3.45
CA THR A 45 -25.01 -5.89 2.39
C THR A 45 -25.33 -4.54 1.76
N ASN A 46 -24.81 -3.43 2.32
CA ASN A 46 -25.10 -2.06 1.87
C ASN A 46 -23.84 -1.24 1.50
N GLY A 47 -22.65 -1.82 1.68
CA GLY A 47 -21.37 -1.15 1.44
C GLY A 47 -21.04 -0.04 2.45
N GLU A 48 -21.78 0.07 3.56
CA GLU A 48 -21.60 1.14 4.56
C GLU A 48 -21.16 0.63 5.93
N LYS A 49 -21.52 -0.60 6.28
CA LYS A 49 -21.06 -1.26 7.50
C LYS A 49 -21.20 -2.76 7.36
N TRP A 50 -20.41 -3.51 8.11
CA TRP A 50 -20.72 -4.92 8.29
C TRP A 50 -22.05 -5.03 9.04
N ASN A 51 -22.94 -5.91 8.57
CA ASN A 51 -24.30 -6.02 9.10
C ASN A 51 -24.90 -7.42 8.99
N LYS A 52 -24.20 -8.38 8.37
CA LYS A 52 -24.71 -9.73 8.16
C LYS A 52 -23.65 -10.78 8.46
N ILE A 53 -23.99 -11.76 9.28
CA ILE A 53 -23.15 -12.94 9.54
C ILE A 53 -23.51 -14.03 8.52
N ASP A 54 -22.52 -14.81 8.08
CA ASP A 54 -22.77 -16.03 7.30
C ASP A 54 -23.44 -17.10 8.18
N GLN A 55 -24.77 -17.14 8.19
CA GLN A 55 -25.52 -18.20 8.88
C GLN A 55 -25.66 -19.48 8.04
N THR A 56 -25.33 -19.39 6.75
CA THR A 56 -25.53 -20.50 5.81
C THR A 56 -24.36 -21.47 5.80
N LYS A 57 -23.15 -20.98 6.11
CA LYS A 57 -21.95 -21.80 6.11
C LYS A 57 -21.71 -22.42 7.47
N GLU A 58 -21.39 -23.70 7.41
CA GLU A 58 -20.91 -24.47 8.53
C GLU A 58 -19.51 -23.99 8.96
N VAL A 59 -19.37 -23.68 10.23
CA VAL A 59 -18.08 -23.27 10.81
C VAL A 59 -17.43 -24.46 11.49
N ASN A 60 -16.27 -24.83 10.95
CA ASN A 60 -15.43 -25.87 11.52
C ASN A 60 -14.74 -25.34 12.78
N PHE A 61 -14.76 -26.12 13.85
CA PHE A 61 -13.94 -25.86 15.03
C PHE A 61 -13.34 -27.16 15.55
N LYS A 62 -12.26 -27.00 16.33
CA LYS A 62 -11.63 -28.09 17.06
C LYS A 62 -11.76 -27.86 18.56
N ALA A 63 -11.89 -28.95 19.30
CA ALA A 63 -11.78 -28.94 20.75
C ALA A 63 -11.08 -30.22 21.23
N GLN A 64 -10.36 -30.12 22.34
CA GLN A 64 -9.78 -31.29 22.99
C GLN A 64 -10.81 -31.89 23.95
N LEU A 65 -11.19 -33.14 23.70
CA LEU A 65 -12.18 -33.87 24.46
C LEU A 65 -11.51 -35.00 25.25
N ASN A 66 -11.81 -35.11 26.53
CA ASN A 66 -11.40 -36.26 27.34
C ASN A 66 -12.62 -36.75 28.13
N ALA A 67 -13.10 -37.95 27.79
CA ALA A 67 -14.29 -38.55 28.37
C ALA A 67 -14.04 -40.02 28.76
N GLU A 68 -14.63 -40.45 29.87
CA GLU A 68 -14.55 -41.81 30.38
C GLU A 68 -15.91 -42.24 30.97
N CYS A 69 -16.46 -43.34 30.45
CA CYS A 69 -17.66 -44.01 30.97
C CYS A 69 -17.26 -45.28 31.73
N LYS A 70 -17.88 -45.53 32.88
CA LYS A 70 -17.72 -46.78 33.66
C LYS A 70 -19.07 -47.46 33.85
N TYR A 71 -19.14 -48.76 33.57
CA TYR A 71 -20.28 -49.60 33.93
C TYR A 71 -20.13 -50.08 35.38
N GLU A 72 -21.07 -49.76 36.26
CA GLU A 72 -21.11 -50.30 37.62
C GLU A 72 -22.03 -51.54 37.60
N GLY A 73 -21.45 -52.76 37.67
CA GLY A 73 -22.28 -53.98 37.76
C GLY A 73 -21.68 -55.36 37.47
N LYS A 74 -20.61 -55.46 36.66
CA LYS A 74 -19.94 -56.76 36.39
C LYS A 74 -18.44 -56.58 36.22
N GLY A 75 -17.71 -56.58 37.33
CA GLY A 75 -16.24 -56.52 37.36
C GLY A 75 -15.65 -55.25 36.73
N ASN A 76 -14.34 -55.05 36.88
CA ASN A 76 -13.61 -53.89 36.36
C ASN A 76 -13.47 -53.89 34.82
N LYS A 77 -14.56 -54.09 34.06
CA LYS A 77 -14.54 -53.92 32.61
C LYS A 77 -14.97 -52.49 32.27
N ALA A 78 -13.98 -51.61 32.14
CA ALA A 78 -14.16 -50.32 31.51
C ALA A 78 -14.49 -50.56 30.02
N TYR A 79 -15.75 -50.36 29.64
CA TYR A 79 -16.14 -50.45 28.24
C TYR A 79 -15.78 -49.14 27.54
N LYS A 80 -14.84 -49.24 26.60
CA LYS A 80 -14.60 -48.21 25.59
C LYS A 80 -15.71 -48.33 24.53
N GLY A 81 -16.90 -47.76 24.77
CA GLY A 81 -18.01 -47.64 23.80
C GLY A 81 -18.22 -46.24 23.18
N ASP A 82 -18.69 -46.20 21.93
CA ASP A 82 -18.78 -45.00 21.07
C ASP A 82 -19.42 -43.77 21.72
N PHE A 83 -18.81 -42.61 21.46
CA PHE A 83 -19.43 -41.31 21.70
C PHE A 83 -19.96 -40.72 20.40
N THR A 84 -21.28 -40.66 20.25
CA THR A 84 -21.91 -39.74 19.31
C THR A 84 -22.02 -38.39 20.01
N VAL A 85 -21.26 -37.39 19.57
CA VAL A 85 -21.45 -36.01 20.03
C VAL A 85 -22.73 -35.49 19.39
N SER A 86 -23.84 -35.59 20.11
CA SER A 86 -25.09 -34.92 19.75
C SER A 86 -24.89 -33.41 19.86
N GLY A 87 -24.82 -32.75 18.71
CA GLY A 87 -24.70 -31.30 18.56
C GLY A 87 -24.98 -30.79 17.13
N PHE A 88 -25.33 -31.70 16.22
CA PHE A 88 -25.93 -31.38 14.94
C PHE A 88 -27.45 -31.33 15.15
N THR A 89 -28.11 -30.22 14.84
CA THR A 89 -29.49 -30.34 14.38
C THR A 89 -29.41 -30.82 12.95
N GLN A 90 -29.81 -32.09 12.80
CA GLN A 90 -30.04 -32.79 11.56
C GLN A 90 -30.81 -31.91 10.56
N VAL A 91 -30.19 -31.59 9.41
CA VAL A 91 -30.95 -31.37 8.17
C VAL A 91 -30.76 -32.62 7.35
N GLY A 92 -31.72 -33.54 7.44
CA GLY A 92 -31.75 -34.82 6.71
C GLY A 92 -31.45 -36.04 7.56
N ALA A 93 -32.44 -36.95 7.66
CA ALA A 93 -32.27 -38.36 8.00
C ALA A 93 -31.02 -38.93 7.29
N ASP A 94 -30.08 -39.58 7.96
CA ASP A 94 -30.15 -41.00 8.33
C ASP A 94 -29.02 -41.40 9.30
N TYR A 95 -29.29 -42.40 10.13
CA TYR A 95 -28.34 -42.98 11.10
C TYR A 95 -27.30 -43.89 10.41
N PRO A 96 -25.99 -43.79 10.73
CA PRO A 96 -25.04 -44.85 10.44
C PRO A 96 -24.70 -45.72 11.67
N ALA A 97 -24.30 -46.96 11.39
CA ALA A 97 -24.10 -48.04 12.34
C ALA A 97 -22.66 -48.14 12.92
N LYS A 98 -22.60 -48.38 14.24
CA LYS A 98 -21.62 -49.14 15.06
C LYS A 98 -20.08 -48.97 14.92
N HIS A 99 -19.46 -48.62 16.07
CA HIS A 99 -18.34 -49.27 16.79
C HIS A 99 -16.88 -48.95 16.41
N LEU A 100 -16.24 -48.09 17.22
CA LEU A 100 -14.91 -48.21 17.88
C LEU A 100 -14.49 -46.86 18.53
N ILE A 101 -14.08 -46.84 19.82
CA ILE A 101 -13.42 -45.67 20.46
C ILE A 101 -11.90 -45.68 20.19
N PRO A 102 -11.35 -44.75 19.40
CA PRO A 102 -9.97 -44.31 19.58
C PRO A 102 -9.88 -43.27 20.70
N HIS A 103 -8.72 -43.14 21.35
CA HIS A 103 -8.41 -41.98 22.19
C HIS A 103 -8.52 -40.69 21.35
N VAL A 104 -9.70 -40.10 21.27
CA VAL A 104 -9.92 -38.88 20.48
C VAL A 104 -9.37 -37.70 21.25
N LYS A 105 -8.07 -37.40 21.08
CA LYS A 105 -7.45 -36.19 21.65
C LYS A 105 -8.07 -34.91 21.08
N GLU A 106 -8.66 -34.98 19.88
CA GLU A 106 -9.22 -33.84 19.15
C GLU A 106 -10.54 -34.22 18.48
N THR A 107 -11.60 -33.45 18.75
CA THR A 107 -12.87 -33.56 18.04
C THR A 107 -13.02 -32.36 17.10
N LYS A 108 -13.57 -32.62 15.90
CA LYS A 108 -13.95 -31.60 14.92
C LYS A 108 -15.47 -31.55 14.85
N GLY A 109 -16.03 -30.35 14.82
CA GLY A 109 -17.46 -30.15 14.61
C GLY A 109 -17.73 -29.04 13.61
N THR A 110 -18.88 -29.12 12.94
CA THR A 110 -19.47 -27.99 12.22
C THR A 110 -20.67 -27.48 12.99
N PHE A 111 -20.85 -26.16 13.03
CA PHE A 111 -22.06 -25.55 13.56
C PHE A 111 -22.52 -24.40 12.68
N ARG A 112 -23.81 -24.10 12.76
CA ARG A 112 -24.41 -22.89 12.22
C ARG A 112 -24.59 -21.89 13.36
N PHE A 113 -24.30 -20.63 13.08
CA PHE A 113 -24.48 -19.56 14.06
C PHE A 113 -25.97 -19.30 14.29
N ASP A 114 -26.45 -19.66 15.47
CA ASP A 114 -27.74 -19.21 15.97
C ASP A 114 -27.65 -17.76 16.46
N LYS A 115 -28.74 -16.99 16.35
CA LYS A 115 -28.81 -15.56 16.71
C LYS A 115 -28.56 -15.29 18.19
N ASN A 116 -28.55 -16.31 19.04
CA ASN A 116 -28.40 -16.20 20.49
C ASN A 116 -26.94 -16.27 20.99
N SER A 117 -25.94 -16.00 20.16
CA SER A 117 -24.57 -15.86 20.66
C SER A 117 -24.42 -14.55 21.45
N ASN A 118 -23.92 -14.61 22.68
CA ASN A 118 -23.62 -13.42 23.50
C ASN A 118 -22.54 -12.50 22.89
N PHE A 119 -21.84 -12.95 21.85
CA PHE A 119 -20.81 -12.18 21.16
C PHE A 119 -21.36 -11.60 19.85
N ASP A 120 -21.27 -10.28 19.70
CA ASP A 120 -21.68 -9.59 18.48
C ASP A 120 -20.52 -9.45 17.49
N PHE A 121 -20.45 -10.38 16.54
CA PHE A 121 -19.44 -10.38 15.47
C PHE A 121 -19.54 -9.18 14.55
N VAL A 122 -20.75 -8.64 14.36
CA VAL A 122 -21.00 -7.47 13.52
C VAL A 122 -20.43 -6.23 14.21
N GLN A 123 -20.72 -6.06 15.50
CA GLN A 123 -20.17 -4.98 16.30
C GLN A 123 -18.64 -5.05 16.35
N ALA A 124 -18.06 -6.24 16.53
CA ALA A 124 -16.60 -6.41 16.53
C ALA A 124 -15.94 -5.90 15.24
N CYS A 125 -16.49 -6.22 14.06
CA CYS A 125 -16.00 -5.70 12.79
C CYS A 125 -16.12 -4.17 12.71
N ASN A 126 -17.24 -3.60 13.16
CA ASN A 126 -17.47 -2.15 13.06
C ASN A 126 -16.64 -1.35 14.09
N VAL A 127 -16.37 -1.88 15.27
CA VAL A 127 -15.47 -1.24 16.24
C VAL A 127 -14.03 -1.19 15.71
N GLU A 128 -13.56 -2.28 15.12
CA GLU A 128 -12.23 -2.29 14.49
C GLU A 128 -12.18 -1.37 13.26
N LEU A 129 -13.28 -1.21 12.52
CA LEU A 129 -13.36 -0.25 11.41
C LEU A 129 -13.02 1.17 11.88
N GLU A 130 -13.70 1.63 12.93
CA GLU A 130 -13.49 2.96 13.50
C GLU A 130 -12.05 3.13 14.00
N LYS A 131 -11.49 2.09 14.63
CA LYS A 131 -10.08 2.08 15.03
C LYS A 131 -9.16 2.26 13.83
N LYS A 132 -9.33 1.49 12.75
CA LYS A 132 -8.49 1.60 11.55
C LYS A 132 -8.63 2.96 10.85
N LEU A 133 -9.83 3.55 10.89
CA LEU A 133 -10.05 4.91 10.38
C LEU A 133 -9.26 5.95 11.19
N SER A 134 -9.24 5.81 12.51
CA SER A 134 -8.44 6.71 13.36
C SER A 134 -6.93 6.56 13.14
N GLU A 135 -6.46 5.37 12.77
CA GLU A 135 -5.04 5.09 12.53
C GLU A 135 -4.56 5.47 11.11
N ASN A 136 -5.47 5.65 10.15
CA ASN A 136 -5.13 5.86 8.73
C ASN A 136 -5.86 7.08 8.16
N ALA A 137 -5.26 8.27 8.31
CA ALA A 137 -5.85 9.53 7.84
C ALA A 137 -6.10 9.59 6.32
N ASP A 138 -5.36 8.82 5.52
CA ASP A 138 -5.48 8.82 4.06
C ASP A 138 -6.54 7.85 3.52
N LEU A 139 -7.06 6.95 4.36
CA LEU A 139 -8.03 5.94 3.96
C LEU A 139 -9.44 6.38 4.33
N THR A 140 -10.36 6.29 3.37
CA THR A 140 -11.77 6.46 3.65
C THR A 140 -12.36 5.18 4.24
N LYS A 141 -13.52 5.32 4.88
CA LYS A 141 -14.34 4.19 5.34
C LYS A 141 -14.60 3.16 4.24
N TYR A 142 -14.82 3.64 3.01
CA TYR A 142 -15.09 2.79 1.86
C TYR A 142 -13.85 2.01 1.41
N ASP A 143 -12.65 2.57 1.54
CA ASP A 143 -11.39 1.87 1.23
C ASP A 143 -11.19 0.65 2.14
N ILE A 144 -11.46 0.81 3.44
CA ILE A 144 -11.30 -0.26 4.42
C ILE A 144 -12.40 -1.32 4.24
N LEU A 145 -13.66 -0.90 4.06
CA LEU A 145 -14.79 -1.81 3.78
C LEU A 145 -14.60 -2.59 2.48
N ALA A 146 -14.04 -1.97 1.45
CA ALA A 146 -13.75 -2.61 0.17
C ALA A 146 -12.70 -3.71 0.28
N LYS A 147 -11.68 -3.50 1.12
CA LYS A 147 -10.58 -4.46 1.32
C LYS A 147 -10.96 -5.58 2.29
N GLY A 148 -11.74 -5.27 3.32
CA GLY A 148 -11.98 -6.19 4.43
C GLY A 148 -10.74 -6.43 5.28
N PHE A 149 -10.90 -7.20 6.36
CA PHE A 149 -9.82 -7.58 7.25
C PHE A 149 -10.21 -8.79 8.13
N SER A 150 -9.24 -9.31 8.88
CA SER A 150 -9.46 -10.39 9.85
C SER A 150 -9.09 -9.97 11.26
N LEU A 151 -9.88 -10.41 12.22
CA LEU A 151 -9.67 -10.21 13.65
C LEU A 151 -9.55 -11.55 14.36
N ASN A 152 -8.76 -11.57 15.42
CA ASN A 152 -8.57 -12.73 16.29
C ASN A 152 -9.15 -12.37 17.65
N TYR A 153 -10.19 -13.08 18.08
CA TYR A 153 -10.79 -12.90 19.41
C TYR A 153 -10.62 -14.15 20.26
N PRO A 154 -10.06 -14.01 21.47
CA PRO A 154 -9.96 -15.13 22.39
C PRO A 154 -11.34 -15.42 22.98
N ALA A 155 -11.64 -16.69 23.20
CA ALA A 155 -12.82 -17.11 23.98
C ALA A 155 -14.18 -16.52 23.51
N ALA A 156 -14.35 -16.22 22.21
CA ALA A 156 -15.53 -15.52 21.70
C ALA A 156 -16.75 -16.43 21.44
N VAL A 157 -16.53 -17.72 21.15
CA VAL A 157 -17.60 -18.66 20.83
C VAL A 157 -17.71 -19.72 21.93
N LYS A 158 -18.90 -19.93 22.47
CA LYS A 158 -19.16 -21.02 23.42
C LYS A 158 -19.53 -22.30 22.67
N ALA A 159 -18.68 -23.32 22.74
CA ALA A 159 -19.03 -24.67 22.29
C ALA A 159 -19.49 -25.50 23.49
N SER A 160 -20.62 -26.19 23.35
CA SER A 160 -21.15 -27.08 24.38
C SER A 160 -21.19 -28.51 23.86
N TYR A 161 -20.78 -29.46 24.69
CA TYR A 161 -20.76 -30.88 24.39
C TYR A 161 -21.67 -31.59 25.38
N TYR A 162 -22.54 -32.45 24.84
CA TYR A 162 -23.40 -33.34 25.61
C TYR A 162 -22.85 -34.75 25.52
N LEU A 163 -22.54 -35.32 26.68
CA LEU A 163 -21.99 -36.64 26.86
C LEU A 163 -23.12 -37.54 27.40
N THR A 164 -23.61 -38.53 26.65
CA THR A 164 -24.51 -39.60 27.13
C THR A 164 -23.83 -40.97 27.14
N CYS A 165 -23.57 -41.56 28.31
CA CYS A 165 -23.09 -42.94 28.44
C CYS A 165 -24.29 -43.90 28.47
N LYS A 166 -24.56 -44.60 27.36
CA LYS A 166 -25.67 -45.57 27.28
C LYS A 166 -25.25 -46.98 27.71
N PRO A 167 -26.16 -47.77 28.29
CA PRO A 167 -25.91 -49.19 28.58
C PRO A 167 -25.90 -50.04 27.31
N THR A 168 -25.10 -51.11 27.34
CA THR A 168 -25.06 -52.16 26.31
C THR A 168 -26.12 -53.25 26.53
N GLY A 169 -26.97 -53.10 27.56
CA GLY A 169 -28.06 -54.01 27.94
C GLY A 169 -29.10 -53.28 28.81
N ILE A 170 -29.77 -53.99 29.72
CA ILE A 170 -30.70 -53.38 30.68
C ILE A 170 -29.90 -52.51 31.66
N GLY A 171 -30.22 -51.22 31.73
CA GLY A 171 -29.57 -50.28 32.64
C GLY A 171 -29.99 -48.83 32.40
N PHE A 172 -29.47 -47.92 33.22
CA PHE A 172 -29.69 -46.48 33.08
C PHE A 172 -28.54 -45.82 32.32
N ALA A 173 -28.87 -44.82 31.50
CA ALA A 173 -27.89 -43.95 30.87
C ALA A 173 -27.54 -42.78 31.79
N ASP A 174 -26.29 -42.35 31.77
CA ASP A 174 -25.84 -41.13 32.46
C ASP A 174 -25.50 -40.05 31.44
N THR A 175 -25.84 -38.81 31.77
CA THR A 175 -25.71 -37.66 30.88
C THR A 175 -24.97 -36.52 31.59
N SER A 176 -23.99 -35.92 30.92
CA SER A 176 -23.30 -34.72 31.40
C SER A 176 -23.12 -33.73 30.26
N SER A 177 -23.04 -32.44 30.59
CA SER A 177 -22.71 -31.41 29.62
C SER A 177 -21.53 -30.56 30.10
N LYS A 178 -20.67 -30.17 29.16
CA LYS A 178 -19.56 -29.23 29.41
C LYS A 178 -19.50 -28.23 28.29
N SER A 179 -19.14 -27.01 28.63
CA SER A 179 -18.91 -25.95 27.65
C SER A 179 -17.50 -25.43 27.74
N VAL A 180 -16.97 -24.97 26.62
CA VAL A 180 -15.68 -24.28 26.53
C VAL A 180 -15.82 -23.06 25.64
N LEU A 181 -15.07 -22.00 25.96
CA LEU A 181 -14.96 -20.84 25.10
C LEU A 181 -13.81 -21.05 24.12
N LEU A 182 -14.09 -20.90 22.83
CA LEU A 182 -13.16 -21.13 21.74
C LEU A 182 -12.61 -19.81 21.21
N ASN A 183 -11.33 -19.84 20.85
CA ASN A 183 -10.73 -18.78 20.06
C ASN A 183 -11.39 -18.74 18.67
N THR A 184 -11.62 -17.52 18.18
CA THR A 184 -12.39 -17.29 16.96
C THR A 184 -11.68 -16.28 16.09
N LYS A 185 -11.56 -16.58 14.79
CA LYS A 185 -11.11 -15.66 13.76
C LYS A 185 -12.34 -15.08 13.06
N ILE A 186 -12.54 -13.78 13.17
CA ILE A 186 -13.60 -13.05 12.47
C ILE A 186 -13.04 -12.52 11.17
N GLN A 187 -13.63 -12.90 10.05
CA GLN A 187 -13.30 -12.37 8.74
C GLN A 187 -14.37 -11.38 8.31
N CYS A 188 -14.07 -10.10 8.47
CA CYS A 188 -14.86 -8.98 7.99
C CYS A 188 -14.60 -8.86 6.48
N GLN A 189 -15.48 -9.45 5.67
CA GLN A 189 -15.27 -9.62 4.23
C GLN A 189 -15.32 -8.28 3.51
N GLY A 190 -14.50 -8.13 2.47
CA GLY A 190 -14.53 -6.97 1.60
C GLY A 190 -15.88 -6.84 0.88
N SER A 191 -16.34 -5.61 0.66
CA SER A 191 -17.61 -5.31 0.00
C SER A 191 -17.38 -4.66 -1.35
N ASP A 192 -17.88 -5.27 -2.42
CA ASP A 192 -17.82 -4.67 -3.77
C ASP A 192 -18.68 -3.41 -3.86
N LEU A 193 -19.80 -3.36 -3.15
CA LEU A 193 -20.64 -2.15 -3.02
C LEU A 193 -19.88 -0.99 -2.37
N ALA A 194 -18.95 -1.28 -1.45
CA ALA A 194 -18.09 -0.24 -0.89
C ALA A 194 -17.07 0.27 -1.91
N LYS A 195 -16.54 -0.59 -2.80
CA LYS A 195 -15.61 -0.17 -3.85
C LYS A 195 -16.21 0.87 -4.78
N GLU A 196 -17.49 0.70 -5.13
CA GLU A 196 -18.22 1.64 -5.98
C GLU A 196 -18.41 3.02 -5.33
N LYS A 197 -18.41 3.08 -3.99
CA LYS A 197 -18.57 4.30 -3.20
C LYS A 197 -17.25 5.01 -2.89
N ILE A 198 -16.10 4.47 -3.28
CA ILE A 198 -14.80 5.13 -3.07
C ILE A 198 -14.76 6.42 -3.89
N PRO A 199 -14.55 7.60 -3.27
CA PRO A 199 -14.42 8.85 -4.00
C PRO A 199 -13.31 8.73 -5.04
N LYS A 200 -13.66 8.90 -6.32
CA LYS A 200 -12.66 8.96 -7.38
C LYS A 200 -11.71 10.11 -7.04
N LYS A 201 -10.43 9.81 -6.82
CA LYS A 201 -9.42 10.86 -6.60
C LYS A 201 -9.61 11.93 -7.66
N PRO A 202 -9.76 13.22 -7.28
CA PRO A 202 -9.92 14.28 -8.25
C PRO A 202 -8.74 14.19 -9.22
N VAL A 203 -9.05 14.04 -10.51
CA VAL A 203 -8.04 13.98 -11.55
C VAL A 203 -7.21 15.26 -11.39
N PRO A 204 -5.88 15.16 -11.20
CA PRO A 204 -5.06 16.36 -11.01
C PRO A 204 -5.27 17.26 -12.22
N VAL A 205 -5.84 18.44 -11.98
CA VAL A 205 -6.07 19.45 -13.01
C VAL A 205 -4.69 19.78 -13.60
N LYS A 206 -4.49 19.50 -14.88
CA LYS A 206 -3.24 19.81 -15.57
C LYS A 206 -3.07 21.32 -15.61
N THR A 207 -2.33 21.87 -14.65
CA THR A 207 -1.98 23.30 -14.64
C THR A 207 -1.14 23.59 -15.88
N ALA A 208 -1.64 24.45 -16.77
CA ALA A 208 -0.94 24.84 -17.98
C ALA A 208 0.41 25.48 -17.61
N LYS A 209 1.53 24.85 -18.02
CA LYS A 209 2.86 25.43 -17.84
C LYS A 209 2.98 26.68 -18.73
N LEU A 210 3.30 27.82 -18.12
CA LEU A 210 3.54 29.07 -18.84
C LEU A 210 4.73 28.88 -19.81
N VAL A 211 4.46 28.86 -21.11
CA VAL A 211 5.51 28.72 -22.13
C VAL A 211 6.33 30.01 -22.18
N LYS A 212 7.65 29.91 -21.92
CA LYS A 212 8.58 31.05 -21.95
C LYS A 212 8.61 31.67 -23.36
N PHE A 213 8.64 33.01 -23.46
CA PHE A 213 8.65 33.71 -24.75
C PHE A 213 9.94 33.44 -25.56
N ILE A 214 11.11 33.72 -24.99
CA ILE A 214 12.40 33.41 -25.64
C ILE A 214 12.77 31.94 -25.38
N LYS A 215 13.02 31.20 -26.45
CA LYS A 215 13.47 29.81 -26.43
C LYS A 215 14.97 29.72 -26.28
N GLN A 216 15.71 30.49 -27.09
CA GLN A 216 17.17 30.43 -27.14
C GLN A 216 17.76 31.71 -27.73
N VAL A 217 18.97 32.06 -27.28
CA VAL A 217 19.81 33.11 -27.86
C VAL A 217 21.17 32.49 -28.16
N LYS A 218 21.66 32.65 -29.38
CA LYS A 218 23.00 32.23 -29.81
C LYS A 218 23.77 33.48 -30.21
N PHE A 219 25.02 33.56 -29.78
CA PHE A 219 25.92 34.64 -30.14
C PHE A 219 27.35 34.09 -30.13
N ALA A 220 28.12 34.37 -31.18
CA ALA A 220 29.49 33.92 -31.34
C ALA A 220 30.28 34.82 -32.31
N PRO A 221 31.60 34.97 -32.10
CA PRO A 221 32.45 35.54 -33.14
C PRO A 221 32.49 34.59 -34.34
N LYS A 222 32.57 35.14 -35.56
CA LYS A 222 32.77 34.34 -36.78
C LYS A 222 34.07 33.56 -36.73
N VAL A 223 35.12 34.18 -36.20
CA VAL A 223 36.43 33.57 -35.97
C VAL A 223 36.88 33.91 -34.54
N LYS A 224 37.15 32.88 -33.73
CA LYS A 224 37.54 33.06 -32.32
C LYS A 224 38.98 33.58 -32.17
N HIS A 225 39.86 33.19 -33.09
CA HIS A 225 41.28 33.51 -33.11
C HIS A 225 41.65 34.06 -34.50
N ILE A 226 41.88 35.37 -34.59
CA ILE A 226 42.24 36.04 -35.86
C ILE A 226 43.75 36.25 -35.86
N VAL A 227 44.45 35.82 -36.92
CA VAL A 227 45.89 36.04 -37.10
C VAL A 227 46.07 36.79 -38.43
N GLY A 228 46.77 37.92 -38.43
CA GLY A 228 46.93 38.71 -39.65
C GLY A 228 47.59 40.07 -39.46
N THR A 229 47.65 40.85 -40.53
CA THR A 229 48.06 42.25 -40.46
C THR A 229 46.94 43.10 -39.87
N CYS A 230 47.30 44.04 -38.98
CA CYS A 230 46.34 45.01 -38.45
C CYS A 230 46.38 46.29 -39.30
N PRO A 231 45.22 46.94 -39.58
CA PRO A 231 43.91 46.76 -38.93
C PRO A 231 43.16 45.48 -39.33
N ALA A 232 42.53 44.83 -38.36
CA ALA A 232 41.79 43.58 -38.56
C ALA A 232 40.31 43.73 -38.16
N GLN A 233 39.41 43.14 -38.94
CA GLN A 233 37.97 43.19 -38.68
C GLN A 233 37.51 41.96 -37.88
N VAL A 234 36.82 42.21 -36.76
CA VAL A 234 36.17 41.19 -35.95
C VAL A 234 34.68 41.23 -36.23
N GLU A 235 34.12 40.09 -36.63
CA GLU A 235 32.70 39.93 -36.97
C GLU A 235 32.02 39.01 -35.96
N PHE A 236 30.83 39.40 -35.50
CA PHE A 236 29.98 38.62 -34.62
C PHE A 236 28.64 38.33 -35.27
N ASN A 237 28.20 37.09 -35.10
CA ASN A 237 26.92 36.59 -35.58
C ASN A 237 26.10 36.07 -34.41
N GLY A 238 24.78 36.20 -34.52
CA GLY A 238 23.87 35.66 -33.52
C GLY A 238 22.49 35.38 -34.08
N GLU A 239 21.70 34.68 -33.28
CA GLU A 239 20.34 34.23 -33.61
C GLU A 239 19.50 34.21 -32.34
N ILE A 240 18.25 34.67 -32.42
CA ILE A 240 17.27 34.54 -31.34
C ILE A 240 16.10 33.69 -31.82
N ALA A 241 15.70 32.71 -31.01
CA ALA A 241 14.54 31.86 -31.21
C ALA A 241 13.46 32.12 -30.16
N VAL A 242 12.19 32.18 -30.56
CA VAL A 242 11.03 32.42 -29.70
C VAL A 242 9.97 31.33 -29.84
N ASN A 243 9.19 31.09 -28.79
CA ASN A 243 8.11 30.09 -28.75
C ASN A 243 6.73 30.65 -29.13
N ARG A 244 6.58 31.96 -29.20
CA ARG A 244 5.31 32.65 -29.50
C ARG A 244 5.58 34.02 -30.13
N PRO A 245 4.59 34.70 -30.72
CA PRO A 245 4.77 36.03 -31.28
C PRO A 245 5.22 37.07 -30.25
N GLY A 246 5.98 38.08 -30.69
CA GLY A 246 6.36 39.23 -29.87
C GLY A 246 7.61 39.96 -30.32
N ASN A 247 7.90 41.07 -29.67
CA ASN A 247 9.01 41.97 -30.00
C ASN A 247 10.20 41.78 -29.07
N ILE A 248 11.40 41.84 -29.64
CA ILE A 248 12.67 41.78 -28.92
C ILE A 248 13.50 43.02 -29.22
N GLU A 249 13.94 43.71 -28.18
CA GLU A 249 14.85 44.86 -28.27
C GLU A 249 16.20 44.43 -27.70
N TYR A 250 17.29 44.59 -28.45
CA TYR A 250 18.64 44.18 -28.03
C TYR A 250 19.71 45.19 -28.43
N GLN A 251 20.87 45.12 -27.77
CA GLN A 251 22.03 45.94 -28.08
C GLN A 251 23.33 45.14 -27.86
N TYR A 252 24.41 45.55 -28.51
CA TYR A 252 25.75 45.04 -28.28
C TYR A 252 26.51 45.91 -27.28
N VAL A 253 27.25 45.27 -26.38
CA VAL A 253 28.15 45.93 -25.41
C VAL A 253 29.54 45.34 -25.58
N SER A 254 30.54 46.21 -25.78
CA SER A 254 31.94 45.80 -25.83
C SER A 254 32.60 45.82 -24.46
N HIS A 255 33.78 45.18 -24.38
CA HIS A 255 34.63 45.16 -23.19
C HIS A 255 35.02 46.53 -22.64
N ASP A 256 35.06 47.57 -23.48
CA ASP A 256 35.33 48.97 -23.11
C ASP A 256 34.06 49.72 -22.62
N GLY A 257 32.94 49.01 -22.47
CA GLY A 257 31.67 49.57 -22.01
C GLY A 257 30.89 50.33 -23.08
N ARG A 258 31.40 50.47 -24.31
CA ARG A 258 30.67 51.12 -25.41
C ARG A 258 29.45 50.27 -25.79
N LYS A 259 28.35 50.96 -26.08
CA LYS A 259 27.05 50.36 -26.42
C LYS A 259 26.71 50.69 -27.87
N SER A 260 26.17 49.71 -28.60
CA SER A 260 25.61 49.95 -29.93
C SER A 260 24.26 50.69 -29.83
N PRO A 261 23.74 51.21 -30.95
CA PRO A 261 22.31 51.50 -31.06
C PRO A 261 21.49 50.28 -30.70
N LYS A 262 20.24 50.53 -30.35
CA LYS A 262 19.28 49.47 -30.06
C LYS A 262 18.73 48.93 -31.38
N PHE A 263 18.49 47.62 -31.40
CA PHE A 263 17.95 46.91 -32.54
C PHE A 263 16.69 46.17 -32.13
N GLU A 264 15.75 46.07 -33.06
CA GLU A 264 14.46 45.42 -32.84
C GLU A 264 14.29 44.21 -33.76
N LEU A 265 13.68 43.15 -33.22
CA LEU A 265 13.23 41.98 -33.95
C LEU A 265 11.77 41.70 -33.58
N ASP A 266 10.88 41.86 -34.56
CA ASP A 266 9.48 41.46 -34.44
C ASP A 266 9.30 39.99 -34.88
N PHE A 267 8.63 39.18 -34.07
CA PHE A 267 8.25 37.81 -34.42
C PHE A 267 6.73 37.72 -34.53
N GLY A 268 6.19 37.64 -35.75
CA GLY A 268 4.75 37.39 -35.96
C GLY A 268 4.30 35.97 -35.58
N LYS A 269 5.23 35.03 -35.43
CA LYS A 269 4.99 33.65 -34.99
C LYS A 269 6.25 33.05 -34.33
N ALA A 270 6.09 31.89 -33.69
CA ALA A 270 7.23 31.11 -33.19
C ALA A 270 8.25 30.85 -34.31
N GLY A 271 9.53 31.02 -34.01
CA GLY A 271 10.58 30.88 -35.01
C GLY A 271 11.90 31.52 -34.57
N SER A 272 12.86 31.54 -35.50
CA SER A 272 14.18 32.12 -35.30
C SER A 272 14.44 33.30 -36.23
N LYS A 273 15.10 34.34 -35.73
CA LYS A 273 15.64 35.43 -36.55
C LYS A 273 17.12 35.66 -36.24
N LYS A 274 17.89 36.01 -37.27
CA LYS A 274 19.31 36.38 -37.13
C LYS A 274 19.42 37.78 -36.53
N LEU A 275 20.41 37.96 -35.66
CA LEU A 275 20.81 39.28 -35.17
C LEU A 275 21.53 40.04 -36.29
N ARG A 276 21.53 41.37 -36.20
CA ARG A 276 22.30 42.22 -37.10
C ARG A 276 23.79 41.94 -36.91
N VAL A 277 24.49 41.60 -37.99
CA VAL A 277 25.94 41.32 -37.94
C VAL A 277 26.67 42.52 -37.34
N TRP A 278 27.41 42.28 -36.25
CA TRP A 278 28.20 43.31 -35.61
C TRP A 278 29.66 43.20 -36.08
N LYS A 279 30.22 44.32 -36.53
CA LYS A 279 31.60 44.38 -37.03
C LYS A 279 32.35 45.52 -36.34
N ARG A 280 33.58 45.26 -35.92
CA ARG A 280 34.52 46.31 -35.46
C ARG A 280 35.88 46.08 -36.09
N THR A 281 36.48 47.16 -36.55
CA THR A 281 37.89 47.18 -36.95
C THR A 281 38.73 47.45 -35.71
N ILE A 282 39.72 46.60 -35.46
CA ILE A 282 40.69 46.75 -34.38
C ILE A 282 42.00 47.23 -35.01
N ASN A 283 42.41 48.43 -34.64
CA ASN A 283 43.65 49.06 -35.04
C ASN A 283 44.78 48.67 -34.07
N LYS A 284 46.03 48.89 -34.49
CA LYS A 284 47.21 48.64 -33.65
C LYS A 284 47.20 49.47 -32.35
N GLU A 285 46.64 50.67 -32.41
CA GLU A 285 46.54 51.63 -31.32
C GLU A 285 45.42 51.31 -30.31
N ASP A 286 44.48 50.42 -30.65
CA ASP A 286 43.37 50.03 -29.75
C ASP A 286 43.83 49.15 -28.57
N ASN A 287 45.11 48.77 -28.52
CA ASN A 287 45.68 48.03 -27.41
C ASN A 287 46.00 49.01 -26.26
N PRO A 288 45.44 48.84 -25.04
CA PRO A 288 45.76 49.70 -23.89
C PRO A 288 47.24 49.66 -23.49
N ASN A 289 48.00 48.65 -23.93
CA ASN A 289 49.45 48.54 -23.74
C ASN A 289 50.29 49.13 -24.89
N ALA A 290 49.67 49.68 -25.95
CA ALA A 290 50.39 50.22 -27.12
C ALA A 290 51.21 51.48 -26.82
N PHE A 291 50.92 52.18 -25.71
CA PHE A 291 51.60 53.42 -25.31
C PHE A 291 52.82 53.22 -24.40
N ARG A 292 53.38 52.00 -24.29
CA ARG A 292 54.70 51.82 -23.66
C ARG A 292 55.80 52.21 -24.64
N ALA A 293 56.06 53.52 -24.70
CA ALA A 293 57.25 54.07 -25.36
C ALA A 293 58.51 53.43 -24.76
N GLY A 294 59.27 52.71 -25.59
CA GLY A 294 60.63 52.25 -25.25
C GLY A 294 60.92 50.75 -25.33
N SER A 295 60.00 49.87 -25.77
CA SER A 295 60.34 48.44 -25.94
C SER A 295 60.68 48.11 -27.40
N ASN A 296 61.94 47.75 -27.64
CA ASN A 296 62.48 47.34 -28.94
C ASN A 296 61.96 45.98 -29.48
N ASN A 297 60.90 45.40 -28.90
CA ASN A 297 60.29 44.17 -29.40
C ASN A 297 59.06 44.48 -30.27
N LYS A 298 59.31 44.92 -31.50
CA LYS A 298 58.35 44.69 -32.60
C LYS A 298 58.35 43.20 -32.86
N GLU A 299 57.20 42.54 -32.86
CA GLU A 299 56.90 41.41 -33.78
C GLU A 299 55.59 40.66 -33.49
N LYS A 300 54.91 40.84 -32.35
CA LYS A 300 53.59 40.22 -32.13
C LYS A 300 52.73 41.00 -31.14
N TYR A 301 51.53 41.41 -31.56
CA TYR A 301 50.56 42.05 -30.66
C TYR A 301 49.31 41.17 -30.52
N ASP A 302 49.11 40.61 -29.32
CA ASP A 302 47.92 39.83 -29.00
C ASP A 302 46.89 40.70 -28.29
N TYR A 303 45.76 40.94 -28.94
CA TYR A 303 44.60 41.65 -28.42
C TYR A 303 43.53 40.65 -27.97
N LYS A 304 42.99 40.85 -26.76
CA LYS A 304 41.88 40.06 -26.23
C LYS A 304 40.71 40.99 -25.93
N GLY A 305 39.54 40.69 -26.49
CA GLY A 305 38.33 41.47 -26.25
C GLY A 305 37.12 40.57 -26.10
N TRP A 306 36.01 41.16 -25.67
CA TRP A 306 34.71 40.48 -25.64
C TRP A 306 33.60 41.42 -26.11
N TYR A 307 32.54 40.79 -26.62
CA TYR A 307 31.26 41.40 -26.90
C TYR A 307 30.16 40.64 -26.19
N ARG A 308 29.14 41.38 -25.77
CA ARG A 308 27.96 40.85 -25.12
C ARG A 308 26.71 41.34 -25.82
N VAL A 309 25.71 40.48 -25.97
CA VAL A 309 24.37 40.85 -26.40
C VAL A 309 23.49 41.02 -25.16
N ASP A 310 22.97 42.23 -24.97
CA ASP A 310 22.01 42.56 -23.93
C ASP A 310 20.61 42.62 -24.54
N ILE A 311 19.69 41.81 -24.00
CA ILE A 311 18.27 41.85 -24.36
C ILE A 311 17.57 42.80 -23.40
N LEU A 312 17.08 43.91 -23.94
CA LEU A 312 16.43 44.98 -23.21
C LEU A 312 14.93 44.70 -23.03
N LYS A 313 14.31 44.11 -24.06
CA LYS A 313 12.92 43.64 -24.03
C LYS A 313 12.82 42.23 -24.62
N PRO A 314 12.14 41.29 -23.95
CA PRO A 314 11.58 41.39 -22.59
C PRO A 314 12.68 41.51 -21.52
N LYS A 315 12.35 42.11 -20.38
CA LYS A 315 13.28 42.20 -19.23
C LYS A 315 13.54 40.81 -18.63
N GLY A 316 14.68 40.65 -17.95
CA GLY A 316 15.00 39.43 -17.19
C GLY A 316 15.66 38.31 -17.98
N ILE A 317 16.06 38.57 -19.23
CA ILE A 317 16.82 37.62 -20.04
C ILE A 317 18.32 37.84 -19.80
N LYS A 318 19.03 36.75 -19.49
CA LYS A 318 20.49 36.79 -19.29
C LYS A 318 21.19 37.19 -20.58
N SER A 319 22.13 38.12 -20.48
CA SER A 319 22.98 38.52 -21.58
C SER A 319 24.02 37.47 -21.92
N ILE A 320 24.44 37.40 -23.18
CA ILE A 320 25.40 36.39 -23.67
C ILE A 320 26.69 37.08 -24.09
N GLN A 321 27.78 36.78 -23.38
CA GLN A 321 29.11 37.31 -23.64
C GLN A 321 29.98 36.28 -24.36
N LYS A 322 30.75 36.74 -25.36
CA LYS A 322 31.75 35.94 -26.06
C LYS A 322 33.03 36.73 -26.30
N SER A 323 34.15 36.05 -26.07
CA SER A 323 35.49 36.60 -26.23
C SER A 323 36.10 36.21 -27.58
N TYR A 324 37.03 37.05 -28.04
CA TYR A 324 37.85 36.81 -29.22
C TYR A 324 39.31 37.17 -28.91
N THR A 325 40.23 36.60 -29.68
CA THR A 325 41.64 36.99 -29.66
C THR A 325 42.10 37.35 -31.06
N LEU A 326 42.92 38.39 -31.16
CA LEU A 326 43.51 38.87 -32.40
C LEU A 326 45.02 38.93 -32.22
N SER A 327 45.78 38.25 -33.07
CA SER A 327 47.24 38.30 -33.12
C SER A 327 47.67 39.10 -34.36
N CYS A 328 48.10 40.34 -34.15
CA CYS A 328 48.66 41.17 -35.21
C CYS A 328 50.13 40.76 -35.46
N GLN A 329 50.45 40.44 -36.71
CA GLN A 329 51.82 40.18 -37.17
C GLN A 329 52.23 41.22 -38.22
N ASP A 330 53.50 41.64 -38.22
CA ASP A 330 54.03 42.58 -39.21
C ASP A 330 54.22 41.89 -40.58
N ARG A 331 53.97 42.63 -41.67
CA ARG A 331 53.98 42.12 -43.06
C ARG A 331 55.28 41.38 -43.46
N LYS A 332 56.41 41.68 -42.80
CA LYS A 332 57.72 41.05 -43.05
C LYS A 332 57.79 39.57 -42.59
N MET A 333 56.91 39.12 -41.70
CA MET A 333 56.91 37.73 -41.20
C MET A 333 56.08 36.76 -42.03
N MET A 334 55.13 37.25 -42.83
CA MET A 334 54.26 36.40 -43.67
C MET A 334 54.97 35.87 -44.93
N LEU A 335 56.18 36.35 -45.24
CA LEU A 335 56.95 36.02 -46.46
C LEU A 335 58.19 35.15 -46.21
N LYS A 336 58.46 34.73 -44.97
CA LYS A 336 59.44 33.66 -44.70
C LYS A 336 58.70 32.33 -44.62
N LYS A 337 58.52 31.69 -45.76
CA LYS A 337 58.23 30.25 -45.86
C LYS A 337 59.43 29.56 -46.46
#